data_AF-A0A5D0VP61-F1
#
_entry.id   AF-A0A5D0VP61-F1
#
_cell.length_a   1.000
_cell.length_b   1.000
_cell.length_c   1.000
_cell.angle_alpha   90.00
_cell.angle_beta   90.00
_cell.angle_gamma   90.00
#
_symmetry.space_group_name_H-M   'P 1'
#
loop_
_entity.id
_entity.type
_entity.pdbx_description
1 polymer ?
#
loop_
_entity_poly.entity_id
_entity_poly.type
_entity_poly.pdbx_seq_one_letter_code
_entity_poly.pdbx_strand_id
1 'polypeptide(L)'
;MLPSLLNNSGFYGMAIDEPGENLNGYRPPENGLAVIFFGYRQCGTVCPVQLVNLIDLSQRLKGAKVEFLFVTLDPENDTAEALRQTVAGLGHSFRAYRPDNHRAAQELASAYNDFAVKNGGEANDLIAHSARLHVVTSDFYRRLVYTTPDLNLELVEQDIRRLLKENNSESST
;
A
#
# COMPACT_ATOMS: atom_id res chain seq x y z
N MET A 1 20.32 30.33 -1.72
CA MET A 1 20.75 28.93 -1.93
C MET A 1 19.72 28.03 -1.29
N LEU A 2 18.91 27.33 -2.09
CA LEU A 2 17.97 26.33 -1.58
C LEU A 2 18.80 25.08 -1.20
N PRO A 3 18.71 24.55 0.02
CA PRO A 3 19.37 23.30 0.34
C PRO A 3 18.77 22.20 -0.55
N SER A 4 19.65 21.49 -1.23
CA SER A 4 19.35 20.28 -2.00
C SER A 4 18.66 19.26 -1.09
N LEU A 5 17.35 19.08 -1.25
CA LEU A 5 16.56 17.98 -0.68
C LEU A 5 16.81 16.68 -1.47
N LEU A 6 18.07 16.35 -1.72
CA LEU A 6 18.42 14.99 -2.12
C LEU A 6 18.40 14.17 -0.84
N ASN A 7 17.29 13.48 -0.62
CA ASN A 7 17.07 12.64 0.54
C ASN A 7 18.13 11.51 0.52
N ASN A 8 19.20 11.68 1.28
CA ASN A 8 20.33 10.75 1.38
C ASN A 8 20.03 9.62 2.38
N SER A 9 18.78 9.13 2.41
CA SER A 9 18.29 8.19 3.42
C SER A 9 18.84 6.76 3.24
N GLY A 10 19.35 6.46 2.04
CA GLY A 10 19.88 5.15 1.67
C GLY A 10 18.82 4.08 1.49
N PHE A 11 17.53 4.45 1.44
CA PHE A 11 16.45 3.55 1.04
C PHE A 11 16.31 3.54 -0.49
N TYR A 12 15.89 2.40 -1.04
CA TYR A 12 15.53 2.31 -2.46
C TYR A 12 14.19 3.01 -2.75
N GLY A 13 13.22 2.86 -1.84
CA GLY A 13 11.98 3.62 -1.86
C GLY A 13 12.20 5.10 -1.51
N MET A 14 11.24 5.95 -1.91
CA MET A 14 11.23 7.34 -1.48
C MET A 14 10.93 7.38 0.02
N ALA A 15 11.95 7.71 0.82
CA ALA A 15 11.77 7.92 2.25
C ALA A 15 10.94 9.18 2.52
N ILE A 16 9.93 9.03 3.35
CA ILE A 16 9.05 10.09 3.84
C ILE A 16 8.89 9.93 5.36
N ASP A 17 8.44 10.98 6.02
CA ASP A 17 8.23 11.01 7.47
C ASP A 17 6.97 11.84 7.77
N GLU A 18 5.81 11.26 7.44
CA GLU A 18 4.53 11.96 7.42
C GLU A 18 3.45 11.13 8.13
N PRO A 19 2.51 11.77 8.85
CA PRO A 19 1.34 11.05 9.35
C PRO A 19 0.52 10.49 8.18
N GLY A 20 0.04 9.26 8.30
CA GLY A 20 -0.91 8.65 7.37
C GLY A 20 -2.35 8.73 7.88
N GLU A 21 -3.30 8.51 6.97
CA GLU A 21 -4.72 8.49 7.29
C GLU A 21 -5.09 7.15 7.95
N ASN A 22 -5.89 7.19 9.02
CA ASN A 22 -6.38 5.98 9.67
C ASN A 22 -7.46 5.30 8.81
N LEU A 23 -7.44 3.97 8.76
CA LEU A 23 -8.45 3.17 8.05
C LEU A 23 -9.38 2.48 9.05
N ASN A 24 -10.59 3.00 9.23
CA ASN A 24 -11.57 2.46 10.17
C ASN A 24 -11.81 0.95 9.99
N GLY A 25 -11.53 0.15 11.02
CA GLY A 25 -11.68 -1.31 10.98
C GLY A 25 -10.47 -2.07 10.45
N TYR A 26 -9.39 -1.37 10.08
CA TYR A 26 -8.07 -1.93 9.83
C TYR A 26 -7.05 -1.34 10.79
N ARG A 27 -6.08 -2.16 11.23
CA ARG A 27 -4.93 -1.69 12.00
C ARG A 27 -3.70 -2.42 11.50
N PRO A 28 -2.59 -1.71 11.16
CA PRO A 28 -1.34 -2.37 10.84
C PRO A 28 -0.84 -3.20 12.04
N PRO A 29 -0.04 -4.25 11.80
CA PRO A 29 0.43 -5.13 12.86
C PRO A 29 1.28 -4.37 13.90
N GLU A 30 1.06 -4.67 15.18
CA GLU A 30 1.87 -4.09 16.26
C GLU A 30 3.35 -4.50 16.14
N ASN A 31 4.23 -3.50 16.24
CA ASN A 31 5.67 -3.62 15.98
C ASN A 31 5.97 -4.22 14.60
N GLY A 32 5.10 -3.96 13.64
CA GLY A 32 5.19 -4.41 12.26
C GLY A 32 4.95 -3.26 11.28
N LEU A 33 4.78 -3.63 10.01
CA LEU A 33 4.50 -2.70 8.93
C LEU A 33 3.29 -3.15 8.12
N ALA A 34 2.58 -2.20 7.52
CA ALA A 34 1.64 -2.48 6.44
C ALA A 34 2.14 -1.87 5.13
N VAL A 35 2.06 -2.64 4.06
CA VAL A 35 2.28 -2.18 2.69
C VAL A 35 0.90 -1.98 2.05
N ILE A 36 0.52 -0.73 1.85
CA ILE A 36 -0.79 -0.31 1.35
C ILE A 36 -0.70 -0.10 -0.16
N PHE A 37 -1.65 -0.69 -0.88
CA PHE A 37 -1.79 -0.58 -2.33
C PHE A 37 -3.23 -0.22 -2.70
N PHE A 38 -3.40 0.84 -3.48
CA PHE A 38 -4.69 1.28 -4.00
C PHE A 38 -4.92 0.71 -5.42
N GLY A 39 -5.97 -0.09 -5.58
CA GLY A 39 -6.30 -0.76 -6.85
C GLY A 39 -7.76 -1.17 -6.92
N TYR A 40 -8.16 -1.91 -7.95
CA TYR A 40 -9.52 -2.47 -8.08
C TYR A 40 -9.51 -3.70 -8.99
N ARG A 41 -10.46 -4.63 -8.82
CA ARG A 41 -10.40 -5.94 -9.48
C ARG A 41 -10.49 -5.88 -11.01
N GLN A 42 -11.21 -4.90 -11.54
CA GLN A 42 -11.42 -4.75 -12.99
C GLN A 42 -10.27 -4.04 -13.71
N CYS A 43 -9.22 -3.62 -13.00
CA CYS A 43 -8.07 -2.96 -13.60
C CYS A 43 -7.24 -3.96 -14.44
N GLY A 44 -7.26 -3.80 -15.76
CA GLY A 44 -6.56 -4.68 -16.69
C GLY A 44 -5.09 -4.34 -16.97
N THR A 45 -4.53 -3.29 -16.37
CA THR A 45 -3.19 -2.78 -16.75
C THR A 45 -2.17 -2.88 -15.62
N VAL A 46 -2.22 -1.97 -14.65
CA VAL A 46 -1.16 -1.80 -13.65
C VAL A 46 -1.39 -2.62 -12.37
N CYS A 47 -2.64 -2.85 -11.99
CA CYS A 47 -2.97 -3.69 -10.83
C CYS A 47 -2.39 -5.12 -10.90
N PRO A 48 -2.49 -5.85 -12.03
CA PRO A 48 -1.98 -7.22 -12.10
C PRO A 48 -0.48 -7.30 -11.85
N VAL A 49 0.30 -6.37 -12.41
CA VAL A 49 1.76 -6.31 -12.20
C VAL A 49 2.06 -6.09 -10.72
N GLN A 50 1.34 -5.16 -10.07
CA GLN A 50 1.61 -4.85 -8.68
C GLN A 50 1.18 -5.95 -7.71
N LEU A 51 0.08 -6.65 -7.98
CA LEU A 51 -0.30 -7.82 -7.19
C LEU A 51 0.73 -8.94 -7.29
N VAL A 52 1.33 -9.18 -8.47
CA VAL A 52 2.43 -10.15 -8.63
C VAL A 52 3.64 -9.74 -7.78
N ASN A 53 4.03 -8.47 -7.81
CA ASN A 53 5.11 -7.95 -6.96
C ASN A 53 4.83 -8.19 -5.47
N LEU A 54 3.60 -7.90 -5.01
CA LEU A 54 3.23 -8.09 -3.62
C LEU A 54 3.21 -9.57 -3.21
N ILE A 55 2.79 -10.48 -4.10
CA ILE A 55 2.84 -11.92 -3.83
C ILE A 55 4.28 -12.37 -3.65
N ASP A 56 5.20 -12.02 -4.57
CA ASP A 56 6.61 -12.41 -4.44
C ASP A 56 7.24 -11.79 -3.18
N LEU A 57 6.99 -10.50 -2.95
CA LEU A 57 7.47 -9.81 -1.76
C LEU A 57 6.95 -10.45 -0.46
N SER A 58 5.72 -10.96 -0.44
CA SER A 58 5.17 -11.70 0.69
C SER A 58 5.91 -13.01 0.97
N GLN A 59 6.38 -13.70 -0.08
CA GLN A 59 7.18 -14.93 0.07
C GLN A 59 8.58 -14.61 0.59
N ARG A 60 9.21 -13.55 0.06
CA ARG A 60 10.52 -13.05 0.53
C ARG A 60 10.49 -12.64 2.00
N LEU A 61 9.41 -11.99 2.42
CA LEU A 61 9.21 -11.51 3.79
C LEU A 61 8.52 -12.54 4.70
N LYS A 62 8.47 -13.82 4.33
CA LYS A 62 7.84 -14.85 5.16
C LYS A 62 8.46 -14.88 6.56
N GLY A 63 7.60 -14.83 7.58
CA GLY A 63 8.00 -14.76 8.98
C GLY A 63 8.30 -13.35 9.51
N ALA A 64 8.33 -12.33 8.65
CA ALA A 64 8.37 -10.93 9.07
C ALA A 64 6.96 -10.44 9.47
N LYS A 65 6.89 -9.46 10.38
CA LYS A 65 5.64 -8.81 10.77
C LYS A 65 5.20 -7.76 9.74
N VAL A 66 4.79 -8.23 8.56
CA VAL A 66 4.34 -7.39 7.45
C VAL A 66 2.98 -7.86 6.96
N GLU A 67 2.05 -6.93 6.83
CA GLU A 67 0.76 -7.14 6.15
C GLU A 67 0.71 -6.37 4.83
N PHE A 68 -0.02 -6.91 3.86
CA PHE A 68 -0.26 -6.29 2.56
C PHE A 68 -1.73 -5.91 2.46
N LEU A 69 -2.02 -4.61 2.44
CA LEU A 69 -3.37 -4.08 2.43
C LEU A 69 -3.75 -3.64 1.01
N PHE A 70 -4.71 -4.35 0.41
CA PHE A 70 -5.36 -3.92 -0.82
C PHE A 70 -6.55 -3.01 -0.50
N VAL A 71 -6.47 -1.74 -0.86
CA VAL A 71 -7.56 -0.78 -0.74
C VAL A 71 -8.28 -0.68 -2.08
N THR A 72 -9.57 -1.06 -2.15
CA THR A 72 -10.31 -0.94 -3.41
C THR A 72 -10.64 0.53 -3.74
N LEU A 73 -10.46 0.90 -5.00
CA LEU A 73 -10.87 2.16 -5.61
C LEU A 73 -12.27 2.09 -6.23
N ASP A 74 -12.86 0.89 -6.34
CA ASP A 74 -14.15 0.63 -6.97
C ASP A 74 -15.08 -0.17 -6.04
N PRO A 75 -15.40 0.35 -4.84
CA PRO A 75 -16.18 -0.38 -3.84
C PRO A 75 -17.60 -0.75 -4.32
N GLU A 76 -18.15 -0.07 -5.32
CA GLU A 76 -19.44 -0.39 -5.93
C GLU A 76 -19.43 -1.77 -6.61
N ASN A 77 -18.33 -2.15 -7.25
CA ASN A 77 -18.17 -3.44 -7.94
C ASN A 77 -17.37 -4.46 -7.11
N ASP A 78 -16.40 -3.99 -6.33
CA ASP A 78 -15.58 -4.81 -5.43
C ASP A 78 -16.32 -5.06 -4.12
N THR A 79 -17.31 -5.96 -4.16
CA THR A 79 -18.07 -6.35 -2.96
C THR A 79 -17.14 -6.91 -1.86
N ALA A 80 -17.54 -6.74 -0.60
CA ALA A 80 -16.76 -7.26 0.53
C ALA A 80 -16.50 -8.76 0.44
N GLU A 81 -17.46 -9.54 -0.07
CA GLU A 81 -17.28 -10.98 -0.29
C GLU A 81 -16.25 -11.28 -1.38
N ALA A 82 -16.34 -10.57 -2.51
CA ALA A 82 -15.38 -10.77 -3.59
C ALA A 82 -13.95 -10.37 -3.19
N LEU A 83 -13.80 -9.30 -2.40
CA LEU A 83 -12.50 -8.89 -1.85
C LEU A 83 -11.93 -9.91 -0.88
N ARG A 84 -12.77 -10.48 0.02
CA ARG A 84 -12.35 -11.57 0.92
C ARG A 84 -11.82 -12.77 0.15
N GLN A 85 -12.56 -13.21 -0.86
CA GLN A 85 -12.15 -14.32 -1.72
C GLN A 85 -10.85 -14.00 -2.47
N THR A 86 -10.70 -12.77 -2.95
CA THR A 86 -9.49 -12.31 -3.65
C THR A 86 -8.27 -12.41 -2.74
N VAL A 87 -8.30 -11.80 -1.55
CA VAL A 87 -7.13 -11.80 -0.65
C VAL A 87 -6.82 -13.16 -0.04
N ALA A 88 -7.83 -14.02 0.16
CA ALA A 88 -7.63 -15.40 0.60
C ALA A 88 -6.74 -16.19 -0.37
N GLY A 89 -6.83 -15.92 -1.68
CA GLY A 89 -5.97 -16.53 -2.70
C GLY A 89 -4.55 -15.96 -2.75
N LEU A 90 -4.31 -14.75 -2.24
CA LEU A 90 -3.00 -14.09 -2.27
C LEU A 90 -2.09 -14.54 -1.12
N GLY A 91 -2.67 -14.90 0.02
CA GLY A 91 -1.95 -15.46 1.17
C GLY A 91 -2.36 -14.86 2.51
N HIS A 92 -1.87 -15.46 3.60
CA HIS A 92 -2.31 -15.13 4.96
C HIS A 92 -1.95 -13.72 5.44
N SER A 93 -0.97 -13.07 4.82
CA SER A 93 -0.56 -11.70 5.14
C SER A 93 -1.36 -10.63 4.38
N PHE A 94 -2.26 -11.03 3.49
CA PHE A 94 -3.07 -10.09 2.72
C PHE A 94 -4.36 -9.73 3.46
N ARG A 95 -4.74 -8.46 3.34
CA ARG A 95 -5.97 -7.86 3.86
C ARG A 95 -6.60 -7.01 2.76
N ALA A 96 -7.92 -6.85 2.83
CA ALA A 96 -8.64 -5.93 1.97
C ALA A 96 -9.31 -4.85 2.79
N TYR A 97 -9.30 -3.62 2.27
CA TYR A 97 -10.08 -2.51 2.78
C TYR A 97 -11.04 -2.03 1.71
N ARG A 98 -12.30 -1.86 2.10
CA ARG A 98 -13.36 -1.37 1.23
C ARG A 98 -13.93 -0.07 1.81
N PRO A 99 -13.58 1.08 1.23
CA PRO A 99 -14.25 2.35 1.53
C PRO A 99 -15.74 2.28 1.22
N ASP A 100 -16.53 3.19 1.80
CA ASP A 100 -18.00 3.18 1.66
C ASP A 100 -18.47 3.37 0.21
N ASN A 101 -17.77 4.18 -0.55
CA ASN A 101 -18.05 4.52 -1.94
C ASN A 101 -16.78 5.03 -2.65
N HIS A 102 -16.85 5.21 -3.97
CA HIS A 102 -15.73 5.68 -4.77
C HIS A 102 -15.14 7.02 -4.30
N ARG A 103 -15.97 7.96 -3.83
CA ARG A 103 -15.49 9.27 -3.33
C ARG A 103 -14.61 9.07 -2.10
N ALA A 104 -15.06 8.28 -1.12
CA ALA A 104 -14.26 7.95 0.06
C ALA A 104 -12.95 7.25 -0.32
N ALA A 105 -12.99 6.36 -1.32
CA ALA A 105 -11.79 5.71 -1.84
C ALA A 105 -10.79 6.69 -2.48
N GLN A 106 -11.30 7.65 -3.28
CA GLN A 106 -10.50 8.69 -3.91
C GLN A 106 -9.91 9.67 -2.88
N GLU A 107 -10.68 10.08 -1.88
CA GLU A 107 -10.23 10.94 -0.77
C GLU A 107 -9.12 10.26 0.03
N LEU A 108 -9.30 8.98 0.37
CA LEU A 108 -8.28 8.20 1.06
C LEU A 108 -7.01 8.02 0.22
N ALA A 109 -7.15 7.69 -1.07
CA ALA A 109 -6.00 7.62 -1.98
C ALA A 109 -5.25 8.97 -2.04
N SER A 110 -5.99 10.08 -2.11
CA SER A 110 -5.40 11.43 -2.13
C SER A 110 -4.69 11.78 -0.82
N ALA A 111 -5.21 11.38 0.34
CA ALA A 111 -4.55 11.55 1.64
C ALA A 111 -3.21 10.81 1.73
N TYR A 112 -3.09 9.71 0.99
CA TYR A 112 -1.82 8.99 0.82
C TYR A 112 -0.93 9.57 -0.28
N ASN A 113 -1.23 10.75 -0.83
CA ASN A 113 -0.56 11.29 -2.03
C ASN A 113 -0.58 10.29 -3.20
N ASP A 114 -1.62 9.47 -3.30
CA ASP A 114 -1.91 8.60 -4.43
C ASP A 114 -2.94 9.29 -5.35
N PHE A 115 -3.13 8.76 -6.55
CA PHE A 115 -4.06 9.30 -7.53
C PHE A 115 -5.01 8.20 -7.97
N ALA A 116 -6.31 8.53 -8.00
CA ALA A 116 -7.37 7.71 -8.55
C ALA A 116 -8.42 8.61 -9.20
N VAL A 117 -8.63 8.49 -10.51
CA VAL A 117 -9.64 9.28 -11.24
C VAL A 117 -10.46 8.37 -12.14
N LYS A 118 -11.78 8.42 -11.98
CA LYS A 118 -12.72 7.80 -12.93
C LYS A 118 -12.66 8.54 -14.27
N ASN A 119 -12.42 7.79 -15.33
CA ASN A 119 -12.53 8.31 -16.69
C ASN A 119 -14.01 8.34 -17.10
N GLY A 120 -14.76 9.32 -16.59
CA GLY A 120 -16.20 9.48 -16.89
C GLY A 120 -17.10 9.50 -15.65
N GLY A 121 -18.40 9.26 -15.83
CA GLY A 121 -19.42 9.27 -14.78
C GLY A 121 -20.34 8.02 -14.73
N GLU A 122 -20.04 6.97 -15.49
CA GLU A 122 -20.82 5.72 -15.52
C GLU A 122 -20.23 4.62 -14.62
N ALA A 123 -21.05 3.59 -14.33
CA ALA A 123 -20.73 2.54 -13.36
C ALA A 123 -19.58 1.61 -13.77
N ASN A 124 -19.24 1.56 -15.08
CA ASN A 124 -18.18 0.69 -15.64
C ASN A 124 -16.93 1.47 -16.07
N ASP A 125 -16.82 2.74 -15.68
CA ASP A 125 -15.70 3.58 -16.10
C ASP A 125 -14.39 3.12 -15.46
N LEU A 126 -13.36 3.00 -16.30
CA LEU A 126 -12.02 2.65 -15.84
C LEU A 126 -11.47 3.76 -14.95
N ILE A 127 -10.93 3.36 -13.81
CA ILE A 127 -10.24 4.25 -12.88
C ILE A 127 -8.76 4.27 -13.26
N ALA A 128 -8.25 5.42 -13.68
CA ALA A 128 -6.82 5.66 -13.80
C ALA A 128 -6.24 5.81 -12.38
N HIS A 129 -5.17 5.07 -12.06
CA HIS A 129 -4.55 5.15 -10.73
C HIS A 129 -3.02 4.96 -10.80
N SER A 130 -2.30 5.45 -9.78
CA SER A 130 -0.83 5.52 -9.82
C SER A 130 -0.12 4.21 -9.46
N ALA A 131 -0.85 3.29 -8.81
CA ALA A 131 -0.37 1.99 -8.34
C ALA A 131 0.89 2.02 -7.45
N ARG A 132 1.01 3.07 -6.62
CA ARG A 132 2.07 3.20 -5.64
C ARG A 132 1.91 2.20 -4.50
N LEU A 133 3.02 1.87 -3.86
CA LEU A 133 2.99 1.21 -2.55
C LEU A 133 3.38 2.21 -1.47
N HIS A 134 2.66 2.18 -0.36
CA HIS A 134 2.94 2.99 0.82
C HIS A 134 3.26 2.08 1.99
N VAL A 135 4.41 2.29 2.63
CA VAL A 135 4.80 1.53 3.83
C VAL A 135 4.50 2.37 5.06
N VAL A 136 3.67 1.81 5.95
CA VAL A 136 3.25 2.47 7.19
C VAL A 136 3.55 1.63 8.43
N THR A 137 3.80 2.30 9.55
CA THR A 137 3.94 1.72 10.89
C THR A 137 2.57 1.49 11.56
N SER A 138 2.57 0.88 12.76
CA SER A 138 1.36 0.53 13.53
C SER A 138 0.47 1.70 13.95
N ASP A 139 1.00 2.91 13.93
CA ASP A 139 0.35 4.19 14.19
C ASP A 139 -0.01 4.95 12.90
N PHE A 140 0.03 4.26 11.74
CA PHE A 140 -0.17 4.81 10.41
C PHE A 140 0.87 5.84 9.94
N TYR A 141 2.00 6.00 10.65
CA TYR A 141 3.07 6.86 10.17
C TYR A 141 3.67 6.32 8.87
N ARG A 142 3.75 7.14 7.83
CA ARG A 142 4.22 6.76 6.50
C ARG A 142 5.72 6.93 6.43
N ARG A 143 6.42 5.87 6.03
CA ARG A 143 7.90 5.81 6.05
C ARG A 143 8.53 5.67 4.66
N LEU A 144 7.87 4.95 3.76
CA LEU A 144 8.34 4.76 2.38
C LEU A 144 7.20 4.82 1.38
N VAL A 145 7.53 5.32 0.18
CA VAL A 145 6.69 5.21 -1.01
C VAL A 145 7.48 4.61 -2.15
N TYR A 146 6.94 3.58 -2.79
CA TYR A 146 7.45 3.06 -4.06
C TYR A 146 6.57 3.60 -5.19
N THR A 147 7.17 4.40 -6.08
CA THR A 147 6.42 5.26 -7.00
C THR A 147 6.02 4.60 -8.32
N THR A 148 6.44 3.36 -8.54
CA THR A 148 6.27 2.61 -9.80
C THR A 148 6.11 1.12 -9.52
N PRO A 149 5.41 0.36 -10.36
CA PRO A 149 5.39 -1.10 -10.30
C PRO A 149 6.65 -1.78 -10.84
N ASP A 150 7.55 -1.05 -11.50
CA ASP A 150 8.86 -1.57 -11.92
C ASP A 150 9.83 -1.58 -10.72
N LEU A 151 9.73 -2.63 -9.90
CA LEU A 151 10.42 -2.74 -8.61
C LEU A 151 11.60 -3.70 -8.67
N ASN A 152 12.71 -3.30 -8.05
CA ASN A 152 13.72 -4.25 -7.60
C ASN A 152 13.31 -4.84 -6.24
N LEU A 153 12.67 -6.01 -6.25
CA LEU A 153 12.11 -6.62 -5.04
C LEU A 153 13.15 -7.02 -3.98
N GLU A 154 14.41 -7.22 -4.36
CA GLU A 154 15.49 -7.45 -3.38
C GLU A 154 15.78 -6.18 -2.58
N LEU A 155 15.82 -5.02 -3.25
CA LEU A 155 16.00 -3.73 -2.58
C LEU A 155 14.77 -3.34 -1.74
N VAL A 156 13.56 -3.63 -2.22
CA VAL A 156 12.32 -3.45 -1.42
C VAL A 156 12.35 -4.32 -0.16
N GLU A 157 12.78 -5.58 -0.27
CA GLU A 157 12.94 -6.46 0.89
C GLU A 157 13.94 -5.88 1.90
N GLN A 158 15.10 -5.40 1.43
CA GLN A 158 16.13 -4.79 2.28
C GLN A 158 15.59 -3.56 3.02
N ASP A 159 14.90 -2.67 2.33
CA ASP A 159 14.23 -1.50 2.91
C ASP A 159 13.25 -1.90 4.03
N ILE A 160 12.34 -2.83 3.75
CA ILE A 160 11.30 -3.27 4.69
C ILE A 160 11.93 -3.93 5.92
N ARG A 161 12.95 -4.79 5.73
CA ARG A 161 13.67 -5.41 6.85
C ARG A 161 14.42 -4.39 7.69
N ARG A 162 14.95 -3.34 7.09
CA ARG A 162 15.59 -2.24 7.81
C ARG A 162 14.56 -1.48 8.65
N LEU A 163 13.44 -1.06 8.06
CA LEU A 163 12.37 -0.37 8.81
C LEU A 163 11.82 -1.20 9.97
N LEU A 164 11.65 -2.52 9.78
CA LEU A 164 11.21 -3.41 10.87
C LEU A 164 12.19 -3.40 12.04
N LYS A 165 13.51 -3.32 11.79
CA LYS A 165 14.50 -3.25 12.87
C LYS A 165 14.41 -1.91 13.61
N GLU A 166 14.31 -0.80 12.86
CA GLU A 166 14.18 0.55 13.41
C GLU A 166 12.92 0.68 14.29
N ASN A 167 11.76 0.22 13.80
CA ASN A 167 10.48 0.27 14.53
C ASN A 167 10.49 -0.55 15.84
N ASN A 168 11.19 -1.68 15.86
CA ASN A 168 11.33 -2.49 17.08
C ASN A 168 12.25 -1.84 18.13
N SER A 169 13.24 -1.06 17.71
CA SER A 169 14.13 -0.33 18.61
C SER A 169 13.42 0.84 19.30
N GLU A 170 12.60 1.60 18.58
CA GLU A 170 11.84 2.74 19.12
C GLU A 170 10.74 2.29 20.10
N SER A 171 10.16 1.10 19.90
CA SER A 171 9.13 0.55 20.79
C SER A 171 9.69 -0.05 22.10
N SER A 172 11.01 -0.17 22.24
CA SER A 172 11.69 -0.79 23.39
C SER A 172 12.27 0.23 24.39
N THR A 173 12.09 1.52 24.13
CA THR A 173 12.52 2.66 24.96
C THR A 173 11.33 3.40 25.53
#